data_AF-A0A6M0CBU6-F1
#
_entry.id   AF-A0A6M0CBU6-F1
#
_cell.length_a   1.000
_cell.length_b   1.000
_cell.length_c   1.000
_cell.angle_alpha   90.00
_cell.angle_beta   90.00
_cell.angle_gamma   90.00
#
_symmetry.space_group_name_H-M   'P 1'
#
loop_
_entity.id
_entity.type
_entity.pdbx_description
1 polymer ?
#
loop_
_entity_poly.entity_id
_entity_poly.type
_entity_poly.pdbx_seq_one_letter_code
_entity_poly.pdbx_strand_id
1 'polypeptide(L)' 'DCWHQEHDSVTVEMVIDNLRRNAINAQKVIIETVRRINENPFISDSHSALKNAILTPLDKVPYATKDKLGLLLQKYLQNN' A
#
# COMPACT_ATOMS: atom_id res chain seq x y z
N ASP A 1 -19.38 -1.54 17.95
CA ASP A 1 -19.75 -0.75 19.13
C ASP A 1 -20.89 -1.47 19.82
N CYS A 2 -20.54 -2.28 20.82
CA CYS A 2 -21.47 -3.09 21.60
C CYS A 2 -21.95 -2.34 22.87
N TRP A 3 -21.78 -1.01 22.89
CA TRP A 3 -21.96 -0.19 24.09
C TRP A 3 -23.05 0.88 23.99
N HIS A 4 -23.93 0.84 22.99
CA HIS A 4 -25.12 1.69 22.95
C HIS A 4 -26.38 0.85 22.72
N GLN A 5 -27.25 0.80 23.74
CA GLN A 5 -28.53 0.08 23.71
C GLN A 5 -29.64 0.84 22.95
N GLU A 6 -29.45 2.14 22.69
CA GLU A 6 -30.37 2.98 21.93
C GLU A 6 -29.77 3.34 20.56
N HIS A 7 -29.84 2.40 19.62
CA HIS A 7 -29.71 2.70 18.20
C HIS A 7 -30.70 1.85 17.42
N ASP A 8 -31.23 2.43 16.34
CA ASP A 8 -31.99 1.67 15.34
C ASP A 8 -31.19 0.43 14.94
N SER A 9 -31.84 -0.74 14.94
CA SER A 9 -31.18 -1.99 14.62
C SER A 9 -30.55 -1.91 13.23
N VAL A 10 -29.23 -1.94 13.15
CA VAL A 10 -28.51 -1.98 11.88
C VAL A 10 -28.93 -3.25 11.15
N THR A 11 -29.63 -3.10 10.02
CA THR A 11 -30.07 -4.24 9.22
C THR A 11 -28.99 -4.65 8.21
N VAL A 12 -29.07 -5.89 7.74
CA VAL A 12 -28.17 -6.40 6.69
C VAL A 12 -28.31 -5.55 5.41
N GLU A 13 -29.53 -5.14 5.07
CA GLU A 13 -29.84 -4.31 3.91
C GLU A 13 -29.16 -2.95 4.02
N MET A 14 -29.27 -2.30 5.19
CA MET A 14 -28.61 -1.02 5.45
C MET A 14 -27.09 -1.13 5.29
N VAL A 15 -26.48 -2.21 5.78
CA VAL A 15 -25.04 -2.46 5.63
C VAL A 15 -24.66 -2.63 4.17
N ILE A 16 -25.38 -3.48 3.43
CA ILE A 16 -25.09 -3.73 2.01
C ILE A 16 -25.20 -2.46 1.18
N ASP A 17 -26.26 -1.67 1.40
CA ASP A 17 -26.46 -0.42 0.66
C ASP A 17 -25.37 0.60 1.00
N ASN A 18 -24.96 0.67 2.27
CA ASN A 18 -23.86 1.54 2.67
C ASN A 18 -22.52 1.10 2.05
N LEU A 19 -22.24 -0.21 2.03
CA LEU A 19 -21.03 -0.77 1.41
C LEU A 19 -21.01 -0.49 -0.10
N ARG A 20 -22.14 -0.62 -0.80
CA ARG A 20 -22.25 -0.28 -2.22
C ARG A 20 -21.95 1.19 -2.49
N ARG A 21 -22.55 2.10 -1.71
CA ARG A 21 -22.28 3.55 -1.82
C ARG A 21 -20.80 3.86 -1.54
N ASN A 22 -20.22 3.26 -0.50
CA ASN A 22 -18.81 3.46 -0.16
C ASN A 22 -17.88 2.92 -1.24
N ALA A 23 -18.18 1.76 -1.85
CA ALA A 23 -17.40 1.21 -2.93
C ALA A 23 -17.37 2.14 -4.16
N ILE A 24 -18.54 2.68 -4.55
CA ILE A 24 -18.63 3.64 -5.67
C ILE A 24 -17.81 4.90 -5.36
N ASN A 25 -17.91 5.42 -4.14
CA ASN A 25 -17.16 6.62 -3.75
C ASN A 25 -15.65 6.35 -3.69
N ALA A 26 -15.24 5.21 -3.15
CA ALA A 26 -13.84 4.79 -3.11
C ALA A 26 -13.25 4.66 -4.52
N GLN A 27 -13.99 4.08 -5.47
CA GLN A 27 -13.56 4.00 -6.88
C GLN A 27 -13.30 5.39 -7.46
N LYS A 28 -14.21 6.35 -7.26
CA LYS A 28 -14.04 7.73 -7.74
C LYS A 28 -12.81 8.40 -7.12
N VAL A 29 -12.60 8.22 -5.81
CA VAL A 29 -11.44 8.74 -5.09
C VAL A 29 -10.13 8.13 -5.62
N ILE A 30 -10.10 6.81 -5.84
CA ILE A 30 -8.92 6.11 -6.36
C ILE A 30 -8.55 6.63 -7.75
N ILE A 31 -9.52 6.73 -8.68
CA ILE A 31 -9.27 7.20 -10.05
C ILE A 31 -8.64 8.60 -10.04
N GLU A 32 -9.24 9.53 -9.29
CA GLU A 32 -8.74 10.90 -9.21
C GLU A 32 -7.37 10.98 -8.50
N THR A 33 -7.16 10.15 -7.47
CA THR A 33 -5.88 10.08 -6.77
C THR A 33 -4.76 9.60 -7.70
N VAL A 34 -5.00 8.52 -8.45
CA VAL A 34 -4.04 7.97 -9.42
C VAL A 34 -3.71 9.03 -10.49
N ARG A 35 -4.72 9.73 -11.02
CA ARG A 35 -4.51 10.83 -11.98
C ARG A 35 -3.57 11.90 -11.41
N ARG A 36 -3.82 12.37 -10.19
CA ARG A 36 -3.00 13.41 -9.53
C ARG A 36 -1.58 12.97 -9.27
N ILE A 37 -1.38 11.72 -8.82
CA ILE A 37 -0.04 11.16 -8.58
C ILE A 37 0.74 11.08 -9.89
N ASN A 38 0.09 10.67 -10.99
CA ASN A 38 0.72 10.61 -12.30
C ASN A 38 1.11 11.99 -12.84
N GLU A 39 0.24 13.00 -12.66
CA GLU A 39 0.52 14.38 -13.10
C GLU A 39 1.59 15.07 -12.26
N ASN A 40 1.66 14.75 -10.96
CA ASN A 40 2.61 15.35 -10.03
C ASN A 40 3.32 14.26 -9.22
N PRO A 41 4.30 13.54 -9.81
CA PRO A 41 5.09 12.58 -9.08
C PRO A 41 5.80 13.26 -7.91
N PHE A 42 5.82 12.59 -6.76
CA PHE A 42 6.46 13.09 -5.55
C PHE A 42 7.55 12.13 -5.08
N ILE A 43 8.47 12.63 -4.25
CA ILE A 43 9.42 11.78 -3.54
C ILE A 43 8.88 11.55 -2.13
N SER A 44 8.78 10.28 -1.75
CA SER A 44 8.45 9.85 -0.39
C SER A 44 9.67 9.19 0.25
N ASP A 45 9.82 9.34 1.56
CA ASP A 45 10.84 8.63 2.35
C ASP A 45 10.78 7.11 2.12
N SER A 46 9.58 6.58 1.86
CA SER A 46 9.34 5.17 1.54
C SER A 46 10.08 4.70 0.28
N HIS A 47 10.36 5.59 -0.68
CA HIS A 47 11.11 5.26 -1.91
C HIS A 47 12.57 4.84 -1.64
N SER A 48 13.08 5.17 -0.46
CA SER A 48 14.44 4.82 -0.01
C SER A 48 14.46 4.11 1.35
N ALA A 49 13.30 3.73 1.90
CA ALA A 49 13.21 3.12 3.23
C ALA A 49 14.10 1.87 3.38
N LEU A 50 14.29 1.09 2.30
CA LEU A 50 15.11 -0.10 2.33
C LEU A 50 16.62 0.19 2.45
N LYS A 51 17.12 1.35 2.00
CA LYS A 51 18.55 1.68 1.89
C LYS A 51 19.33 1.41 3.19
N ASN A 52 18.77 1.85 4.31
CA ASN A 52 19.40 1.73 5.63
C ASN A 52 18.84 0.56 6.46
N ALA A 53 17.89 -0.20 5.91
CA ALA A 53 17.28 -1.35 6.57
C ALA A 53 17.92 -2.68 6.13
N ILE A 54 18.79 -2.68 5.11
CA ILE A 54 19.56 -3.86 4.72
C ILE A 54 20.71 -4.05 5.72
N LEU A 55 20.57 -5.03 6.61
CA LEU A 55 21.60 -5.37 7.60
C LEU A 55 22.71 -6.26 7.03
N THR A 56 22.35 -7.20 6.15
CA THR A 56 23.31 -8.13 5.56
C THR A 56 24.08 -7.44 4.43
N PRO A 57 25.42 -7.40 4.47
CA PRO A 57 26.22 -6.88 3.36
C PRO A 57 25.87 -7.58 2.05
N LEU A 58 25.54 -6.81 1.00
CA LEU A 58 24.99 -7.35 -0.26
C LEU A 58 25.98 -8.27 -0.98
N ASP A 59 27.28 -8.10 -0.81
CA ASP A 59 28.33 -9.00 -1.32
C ASP A 59 28.27 -10.39 -0.67
N LYS A 60 27.80 -10.49 0.57
CA LYS A 60 27.66 -11.75 1.33
C LYS A 60 26.30 -12.43 1.17
N VAL A 61 25.34 -11.79 0.52
CA VAL A 61 24.01 -12.37 0.28
C VAL A 61 24.12 -13.47 -0.79
N PRO A 62 23.65 -14.70 -0.53
CA PRO A 62 23.64 -15.78 -1.51
C PRO A 62 22.86 -15.40 -2.77
N TYR A 63 23.31 -15.88 -3.94
CA TYR A 63 22.68 -15.61 -5.23
C TYR A 63 21.18 -15.90 -5.23
N ALA A 64 20.76 -17.06 -4.71
CA ALA A 64 19.35 -17.44 -4.64
C ALA A 64 18.49 -16.44 -3.83
N THR A 65 19.06 -15.79 -2.81
CA THR A 65 18.36 -14.76 -2.03
C THR A 65 18.28 -13.43 -2.79
N LYS A 66 19.34 -13.05 -3.52
CA LYS A 66 19.33 -11.86 -4.39
C LYS A 66 18.28 -11.99 -5.48
N ASP A 67 18.20 -13.16 -6.10
CA ASP A 67 17.23 -13.47 -7.15
C ASP A 67 15.79 -13.41 -6.60
N LYS A 68 15.53 -14.13 -5.49
CA LYS A 68 14.22 -14.11 -4.81
C LYS A 68 13.74 -12.70 -4.42
N LEU A 69 14.66 -11.83 -4.00
CA LEU A 69 14.35 -10.46 -3.55
C LEU A 69 14.64 -9.41 -4.63
N GLY A 70 14.86 -9.83 -5.88
CA GLY A 70 15.33 -8.96 -6.95
C GLY A 70 14.48 -7.71 -7.15
N LEU A 71 13.15 -7.83 -7.13
CA LEU A 71 12.22 -6.70 -7.31
C LEU A 71 12.40 -5.58 -6.27
N LEU A 72 12.88 -5.92 -5.06
CA LEU A 72 13.12 -4.95 -3.99
C LEU A 72 14.57 -4.46 -3.98
N LEU A 73 15.51 -5.35 -4.31
CA LEU A 73 16.95 -5.10 -4.22
C LEU A 73 17.56 -4.52 -5.50
N GLN A 74 16.87 -4.56 -6.64
CA GLN A 74 17.43 -4.15 -7.93
C GLN A 74 18.09 -2.77 -7.89
N LYS A 75 17.44 -1.80 -7.25
CA LYS A 75 17.96 -0.43 -7.02
C LYS A 75 19.30 -0.39 -6.28
N TYR A 76 19.61 -1.39 -5.46
CA TYR A 76 20.81 -1.47 -4.61
C TYR A 76 21.85 -2.47 -5.12
N LEU A 77 21.51 -3.31 -6.11
CA LEU A 77 22.44 -4.26 -6.74
C LEU A 77 23.11 -3.70 -8.00
N GLN A 78 22.52 -2.69 -8.64
CA GLN A 78 22.98 -2.12 -9.92
C GLN A 78 24.01 -0.98 -9.80
N ASN A 79 24.36 -0.55 -8.57
CA ASN A 79 25.27 0.57 -8.32
C ASN A 79 26.68 0.12 -7.85
N ASN A 80 27.21 -0.96 -8.43
CA ASN A 80 28.65 -1.25 -8.41
C ASN A 80 29.20 -1.12 -9.82
#